data_AF-F4MJ48-F1
#
_entry.id   AF-F4MJ48-F1
#
_cell.length_a   1.000
_cell.length_b   1.000
_cell.length_c   1.000
_cell.angle_alpha   90.00
_cell.angle_beta   90.00
_cell.angle_gamma   90.00
#
_symmetry.space_group_name_H-M   'P 1'
#
loop_
_entity.id
_entity.type
_entity.pdbx_description
1 polymer ?
#
loop_
_entity_poly.entity_id
_entity_poly.type
_entity_poly.pdbx_seq_one_letter_code
_entity_poly.pdbx_strand_id
1 'polypeptide(L)'
;GQNPLFPRIYGHEAGGIVESVGEGVMDLKAGDHVLPVFTGECKDCAHCKSEESNMCDLLRINTDRGVMLSDGKSRFSIEGKPIYHFVGTSTFSEYTVVHVGCLAKINPSAPLDKVCILSCGISTGLGATLNVAKPKKGSTVAVFGLGAVGLAAAEGARLSGASRIIGIDLHSGRFEEAKKF
;
A
#
# COMPACT_ATOMS: atom_id res chain seq x y z
N GLY A 1 10.58 18.69 0.76
CA GLY A 1 9.65 19.23 1.76
C GLY A 1 8.25 19.07 1.22
N GLN A 2 7.36 18.45 1.99
CA GLN A 2 5.95 18.30 1.60
C GLN A 2 5.24 19.64 1.82
N ASN A 3 4.57 20.17 0.79
CA ASN A 3 3.70 21.33 0.99
C ASN A 3 2.43 20.85 1.71
N PRO A 4 2.11 21.39 2.91
CA PRO A 4 0.92 20.98 3.63
C PRO A 4 -0.35 21.34 2.85
N LEU A 5 -1.19 20.35 2.55
CA LEU A 5 -2.48 20.51 1.87
C LEU A 5 -3.61 20.14 2.84
N PHE A 6 -4.48 21.10 3.15
CA PHE A 6 -5.57 20.94 4.11
C PHE A 6 -6.84 21.69 3.66
N PRO A 7 -8.05 21.28 4.10
CA PRO A 7 -8.35 20.08 4.90
C PRO A 7 -8.19 18.78 4.10
N ARG A 8 -7.86 17.65 4.74
CA ARG A 8 -7.48 16.40 4.04
C ARG A 8 -7.95 15.16 4.78
N ILE A 9 -8.44 14.15 4.06
CA ILE A 9 -8.75 12.81 4.61
C ILE A 9 -7.54 11.91 4.36
N TYR A 10 -6.91 11.44 5.45
CA TYR A 10 -5.75 10.54 5.42
C TYR A 10 -6.17 9.07 5.29
N GLY A 11 -5.22 8.16 5.54
CA GLY A 11 -5.43 6.71 5.47
C GLY A 11 -5.11 6.17 4.07
N HIS A 12 -4.34 5.09 4.03
CA HIS A 12 -4.00 4.34 2.81
C HIS A 12 -3.82 2.83 3.05
N GLU A 13 -3.97 2.38 4.30
CA GLU A 13 -4.08 0.96 4.65
C GLU A 13 -5.55 0.68 5.01
N ALA A 14 -6.21 -0.16 4.22
CA ALA A 14 -7.61 -0.54 4.44
C ALA A 14 -7.96 -1.82 3.67
N GLY A 15 -9.05 -2.46 4.09
CA GLY A 15 -9.79 -3.42 3.29
C GLY A 15 -11.23 -2.98 3.21
N GLY A 16 -11.86 -3.17 2.06
CA GLY A 16 -13.22 -2.72 1.83
C GLY A 16 -13.97 -3.56 0.81
N ILE A 17 -15.21 -3.19 0.57
CA ILE A 17 -16.10 -3.81 -0.41
C ILE A 17 -16.47 -2.73 -1.42
N VAL A 18 -16.39 -3.06 -2.70
CA VAL A 18 -16.83 -2.15 -3.78
C VAL A 18 -18.33 -1.92 -3.64
N GLU A 19 -18.73 -0.65 -3.50
CA GLU A 19 -20.14 -0.25 -3.48
C GLU A 19 -20.66 -0.06 -4.90
N SER A 20 -19.98 0.75 -5.71
CA SER A 20 -20.28 1.00 -7.12
C SER A 20 -19.01 1.24 -7.93
N VAL A 21 -19.13 1.25 -9.25
CA VAL A 21 -18.03 1.52 -10.18
C VAL A 21 -18.41 2.60 -11.19
N GLY A 22 -17.42 3.40 -11.60
CA GLY A 22 -17.60 4.40 -12.65
C GLY A 22 -17.68 3.79 -14.05
N GLU A 23 -18.07 4.62 -15.03
CA GLU A 23 -18.11 4.23 -16.44
C GLU A 23 -16.73 3.72 -16.92
N GLY A 24 -16.74 2.66 -17.73
CA GLY A 24 -15.52 2.05 -18.29
C GLY A 24 -14.77 1.09 -17.36
N VAL A 25 -15.18 0.94 -16.09
CA VAL A 25 -14.58 -0.05 -15.19
C VAL A 25 -15.12 -1.45 -15.53
N MET A 26 -14.22 -2.35 -15.93
CA MET A 26 -14.58 -3.73 -16.32
C MET A 26 -14.07 -4.79 -15.34
N ASP A 27 -12.99 -4.51 -14.60
CA ASP A 27 -12.28 -5.49 -13.77
C ASP A 27 -12.84 -5.61 -12.33
N LEU A 28 -13.74 -4.71 -11.94
CA LEU A 28 -14.36 -4.65 -10.62
C LEU A 28 -15.88 -4.49 -10.75
N LYS A 29 -16.60 -4.99 -9.75
CA LYS A 29 -18.05 -4.79 -9.60
C LYS A 29 -18.45 -4.66 -8.13
N ALA A 30 -19.66 -4.16 -7.89
CA ALA A 30 -20.26 -4.11 -6.56
C ALA A 30 -20.17 -5.47 -5.85
N GLY A 31 -19.81 -5.46 -4.57
CA GLY A 31 -19.62 -6.65 -3.74
C GLY A 31 -18.22 -7.29 -3.80
N ASP A 32 -17.34 -6.87 -4.72
CA ASP A 32 -15.96 -7.36 -4.73
C ASP A 32 -15.19 -6.84 -3.49
N HIS A 33 -14.44 -7.74 -2.83
CA HIS A 33 -13.53 -7.37 -1.75
C HIS A 33 -12.23 -6.82 -2.35
N VAL A 34 -11.77 -5.68 -1.84
CA VAL A 34 -10.65 -4.93 -2.40
C VAL A 34 -9.71 -4.36 -1.34
N LEU A 35 -8.45 -4.17 -1.71
CA LEU A 35 -7.48 -3.35 -0.98
C LEU A 35 -7.14 -2.11 -1.82
N PRO A 36 -7.35 -0.87 -1.32
CA PRO A 36 -6.80 0.33 -1.92
C PRO A 36 -5.28 0.41 -1.69
N VAL A 37 -4.53 0.64 -2.76
CA VAL A 37 -3.06 0.75 -2.75
C VAL A 37 -2.66 2.18 -3.15
N PHE A 38 -1.74 2.78 -2.39
CA PHE A 38 -1.30 4.18 -2.56
C PHE A 38 -0.53 4.47 -3.86
N THR A 39 -0.20 3.43 -4.61
CA THR A 39 0.38 3.45 -5.95
C THR A 39 -0.37 2.42 -6.78
N GLY A 40 -0.69 2.76 -8.04
CA GLY A 40 -1.50 1.90 -8.90
C GLY A 40 -0.74 1.27 -10.06
N GLU A 41 -1.47 0.51 -10.84
CA GLU A 41 -1.02 -0.18 -12.05
C GLU A 41 -2.04 0.07 -13.18
N CYS A 42 -1.66 0.83 -14.20
CA CYS A 42 -2.54 1.13 -15.33
C CYS A 42 -2.54 0.07 -16.43
N LYS A 43 -1.66 -0.94 -16.33
CA LYS A 43 -1.45 -2.05 -17.30
C LYS A 43 -0.93 -1.64 -18.69
N ASP A 44 -0.99 -0.36 -19.05
CA ASP A 44 -0.66 0.09 -20.42
C ASP A 44 0.67 0.83 -20.57
N CYS A 45 1.20 1.44 -19.50
CA CYS A 45 2.46 2.19 -19.57
C CYS A 45 3.70 1.28 -19.64
N ALA A 46 4.84 1.84 -20.03
CA ALA A 46 6.09 1.07 -20.19
C ALA A 46 6.51 0.36 -18.88
N HIS A 47 6.32 1.03 -17.73
CA HIS A 47 6.60 0.44 -16.43
C HIS A 47 5.67 -0.72 -16.08
N CYS A 48 4.37 -0.63 -16.39
CA CYS A 48 3.44 -1.74 -16.15
C CYS A 48 3.65 -2.93 -17.08
N LYS A 49 4.26 -2.72 -18.25
CA LYS A 49 4.61 -3.77 -19.21
C LYS A 49 5.99 -4.38 -18.98
N SER A 50 6.80 -3.79 -18.11
CA SER A 50 8.12 -4.29 -17.72
C SER A 50 7.98 -5.38 -16.66
N GLU A 51 8.89 -6.36 -16.67
CA GLU A 51 8.93 -7.43 -15.65
C GLU A 51 9.62 -6.98 -14.36
N GLU A 52 10.34 -5.86 -14.40
CA GLU A 52 11.21 -5.38 -13.34
C GLU A 52 10.60 -4.24 -12.51
N SER A 53 9.58 -3.54 -13.03
CA SER A 53 9.08 -2.30 -12.45
C SER A 53 7.63 -2.39 -11.96
N ASN A 54 7.36 -1.73 -10.85
CA ASN A 54 6.01 -1.46 -10.34
C ASN A 54 5.68 0.05 -10.31
N MET A 55 6.47 0.88 -11.01
CA MET A 55 6.41 2.35 -10.92
C MET A 55 5.57 2.96 -12.05
N CYS A 56 4.26 2.69 -12.04
CA CYS A 56 3.33 3.13 -13.09
C CYS A 56 3.48 4.63 -13.44
N ASP A 57 3.54 4.96 -14.74
CA ASP A 57 3.64 6.35 -15.20
C ASP A 57 2.45 7.20 -14.78
N LEU A 58 1.25 6.62 -14.85
CA LEU A 58 0.01 7.32 -14.55
C LEU A 58 -0.31 7.35 -13.05
N LEU A 59 -0.10 6.22 -12.37
CA LEU A 59 -0.66 5.95 -11.05
C LEU A 59 0.37 5.84 -9.93
N ARG A 60 1.66 6.15 -10.19
CA ARG A 60 2.68 6.25 -9.14
C ARG A 60 2.24 7.18 -8.00
N ILE A 61 2.76 6.90 -6.80
CA ILE A 61 2.51 7.69 -5.61
C ILE A 61 2.74 9.19 -5.87
N ASN A 62 1.81 10.02 -5.41
CA ASN A 62 1.93 11.46 -5.40
C ASN A 62 1.35 12.00 -4.09
N THR A 63 2.21 12.52 -3.22
CA THR A 63 1.83 13.02 -1.88
C THR A 63 1.20 14.40 -1.92
N ASP A 64 1.41 15.16 -2.99
CA ASP A 64 0.91 16.53 -3.14
C ASP A 64 -0.47 16.56 -3.80
N ARG A 65 -0.83 15.52 -4.55
CA ARG A 65 -2.15 15.41 -5.21
C ARG A 65 -3.27 15.22 -4.19
N GLY A 66 -4.22 16.15 -4.22
CA GLY A 66 -5.42 16.15 -3.37
C GLY A 66 -6.74 15.85 -4.10
N VAL A 67 -6.67 15.45 -5.37
CA VAL A 67 -7.83 15.39 -6.28
C VAL A 67 -7.77 14.16 -7.18
N MET A 68 -8.89 13.80 -7.80
CA MET A 68 -8.98 12.70 -8.76
C MET A 68 -8.30 13.05 -10.09
N LEU A 69 -7.72 12.04 -10.75
CA LEU A 69 -7.08 12.21 -12.05
C LEU A 69 -8.05 12.57 -13.18
N SER A 70 -9.30 12.13 -13.08
CA SER A 70 -10.29 12.25 -14.16
C SER A 70 -10.72 13.69 -14.43
N ASP A 71 -10.81 14.53 -13.39
CA ASP A 71 -11.37 15.89 -13.49
C ASP A 71 -10.66 16.93 -12.62
N GLY A 72 -9.61 16.54 -11.89
CA GLY A 72 -8.90 17.45 -11.00
C GLY A 72 -9.72 17.93 -9.81
N LYS A 73 -10.81 17.24 -9.43
CA LYS A 73 -11.67 17.60 -8.28
C LYS A 73 -11.59 16.57 -7.16
N SER A 74 -11.89 17.01 -5.95
CA SER A 74 -12.13 16.08 -4.84
C SER A 74 -13.51 15.40 -4.98
N ARG A 75 -13.68 14.28 -4.27
CA ARG A 75 -14.96 13.59 -4.08
C ARG A 75 -15.55 13.80 -2.68
N PHE A 76 -14.81 14.51 -1.82
CA PHE A 76 -15.21 14.83 -0.47
C PHE A 76 -15.50 16.32 -0.34
N SER A 77 -16.55 16.66 0.39
CA SER A 77 -16.87 18.03 0.76
C SER A 77 -17.60 18.09 2.10
N ILE A 78 -17.46 19.23 2.78
CA ILE A 78 -18.32 19.63 3.90
C ILE A 78 -18.86 21.01 3.54
N GLU A 79 -20.19 21.16 3.58
CA GLU A 79 -20.88 22.43 3.24
C GLU A 79 -20.46 22.97 1.86
N GLY A 80 -20.26 22.07 0.88
CA GLY A 80 -19.83 22.42 -0.47
C GLY A 80 -18.35 22.82 -0.61
N LYS A 81 -17.58 22.90 0.49
CA LYS A 81 -16.15 23.15 0.47
C LYS A 81 -15.38 21.84 0.32
N PRO A 82 -14.40 21.74 -0.59
CA PRO A 82 -13.69 20.49 -0.84
C PRO A 82 -12.81 20.08 0.34
N ILE A 83 -12.74 18.76 0.58
CA ILE A 83 -11.73 18.14 1.45
C ILE A 83 -10.83 17.29 0.57
N TYR A 84 -9.51 17.46 0.66
CA TYR A 84 -8.58 16.84 -0.27
C TYR A 84 -8.34 15.35 0.01
N HIS A 85 -8.08 14.62 -1.07
CA HIS A 85 -7.62 13.23 -1.04
C HIS A 85 -6.18 13.11 -0.54
N PHE A 86 -5.81 11.94 0.01
CA PHE A 86 -4.46 11.59 0.42
C PHE A 86 -4.01 10.34 -0.33
N VAL A 87 -2.90 10.46 -1.07
CA VAL A 87 -2.27 9.40 -1.88
C VAL A 87 -3.26 8.56 -2.71
N GLY A 88 -4.36 9.17 -3.16
CA GLY A 88 -5.38 8.54 -3.98
C GLY A 88 -6.23 7.46 -3.28
N THR A 89 -6.24 7.40 -1.94
CA THR A 89 -6.93 6.35 -1.18
C THR A 89 -7.90 6.91 -0.13
N SER A 90 -7.43 7.80 0.76
CA SER A 90 -8.27 8.49 1.76
C SER A 90 -9.17 7.57 2.58
N THR A 91 -8.57 6.53 3.18
CA THR A 91 -9.31 5.44 3.82
C THR A 91 -9.85 5.75 5.22
N PHE A 92 -9.58 6.94 5.77
CA PHE A 92 -10.20 7.40 7.01
C PHE A 92 -11.58 8.02 6.76
N SER A 93 -12.43 7.28 6.04
CA SER A 93 -13.81 7.61 5.70
C SER A 93 -14.58 6.31 5.51
N GLU A 94 -15.87 6.28 5.87
CA GLU A 94 -16.73 5.10 5.67
C GLU A 94 -16.85 4.72 4.19
N TYR A 95 -16.82 5.72 3.30
CA TYR A 95 -16.77 5.55 1.85
C TYR A 95 -15.64 6.39 1.26
N THR A 96 -14.97 5.88 0.23
CA THR A 96 -13.96 6.61 -0.53
C THR A 96 -14.07 6.30 -2.02
N VAL A 97 -13.57 7.20 -2.86
CA VAL A 97 -13.53 7.02 -4.31
C VAL A 97 -12.06 6.90 -4.73
N VAL A 98 -11.72 5.77 -5.36
CA VAL A 98 -10.35 5.41 -5.72
C VAL A 98 -10.29 5.10 -7.22
N HIS A 99 -9.18 5.44 -7.87
CA HIS A 99 -8.96 5.04 -9.26
C HIS A 99 -8.90 3.51 -9.36
N VAL A 100 -9.56 2.88 -10.33
CA VAL A 100 -9.63 1.41 -10.45
C VAL A 100 -8.26 0.74 -10.46
N GLY A 101 -7.27 1.32 -11.13
CA GLY A 101 -5.88 0.80 -11.13
C GLY A 101 -5.16 0.89 -9.78
N CYS A 102 -5.75 1.52 -8.77
CA CYS A 102 -5.26 1.56 -7.38
C CYS A 102 -6.06 0.63 -6.46
N LEU A 103 -6.93 -0.25 -6.99
CA LEU A 103 -7.70 -1.22 -6.23
C LEU A 103 -7.26 -2.64 -6.61
N ALA A 104 -6.73 -3.37 -5.64
CA ALA A 104 -6.43 -4.78 -5.78
C ALA A 104 -7.66 -5.61 -5.35
N LYS A 105 -8.30 -6.31 -6.29
CA LYS A 105 -9.33 -7.31 -5.98
C LYS A 105 -8.70 -8.49 -5.23
N ILE A 106 -9.31 -8.90 -4.12
CA ILE A 106 -8.82 -9.98 -3.28
C ILE A 106 -9.85 -11.10 -3.09
N ASN A 107 -9.42 -12.17 -2.43
CA ASN A 107 -10.29 -13.28 -2.05
C ASN A 107 -11.41 -12.78 -1.10
N PRO A 108 -12.70 -13.00 -1.42
CA PRO A 108 -13.80 -12.55 -0.57
C PRO A 108 -13.85 -13.24 0.80
N SER A 109 -13.20 -14.39 0.97
CA SER A 109 -13.08 -15.07 2.27
C SER A 109 -11.95 -14.52 3.15
N ALA A 110 -11.12 -13.60 2.64
CA ALA A 110 -10.05 -13.00 3.43
C ALA A 110 -10.63 -12.03 4.48
N PRO A 111 -10.23 -12.15 5.78
CA PRO A 111 -10.71 -11.26 6.82
C PRO A 111 -10.12 -9.85 6.64
N LEU A 112 -10.96 -8.89 6.24
CA LEU A 112 -10.56 -7.52 5.88
C LEU A 112 -9.86 -6.78 7.04
N ASP A 113 -10.21 -7.11 8.29
CA ASP A 113 -9.57 -6.57 9.50
C ASP A 113 -8.13 -7.07 9.71
N LYS A 114 -7.69 -8.08 8.94
CA LYS A 114 -6.30 -8.59 8.95
C LYS A 114 -5.53 -8.19 7.71
N VAL A 115 -6.13 -8.34 6.53
CA VAL A 115 -5.41 -8.18 5.27
C VAL A 115 -5.22 -6.71 4.85
N CYS A 116 -5.87 -5.76 5.52
CA CYS A 116 -5.73 -4.34 5.25
C CYS A 116 -4.28 -3.82 5.29
N ILE A 117 -3.43 -4.36 6.18
CA ILE A 117 -2.02 -3.99 6.32
C ILE A 117 -1.15 -4.45 5.14
N LEU A 118 -1.67 -5.31 4.27
CA LEU A 118 -0.98 -5.77 3.06
C LEU A 118 -0.94 -4.69 1.97
N SER A 119 -1.72 -3.62 2.07
CA SER A 119 -1.74 -2.57 1.03
C SER A 119 -0.61 -1.53 1.16
N CYS A 120 0.23 -1.62 2.18
CA CYS A 120 1.43 -0.77 2.31
C CYS A 120 2.58 -1.42 3.09
N GLY A 121 2.66 -1.24 4.41
CA GLY A 121 3.91 -1.44 5.16
C GLY A 121 4.43 -2.87 5.13
N ILE A 122 3.55 -3.86 5.34
CA ILE A 122 3.93 -5.27 5.35
C ILE A 122 4.45 -5.72 3.99
N SER A 123 3.71 -5.47 2.92
CA SER A 123 4.11 -5.86 1.56
C SER A 123 5.38 -5.14 1.09
N THR A 124 5.60 -3.89 1.54
CA THR A 124 6.83 -3.15 1.26
C THR A 124 8.05 -3.88 1.84
N GLY A 125 8.01 -4.24 3.11
CA GLY A 125 9.12 -4.95 3.76
C GLY A 125 9.33 -6.35 3.20
N LEU A 126 8.24 -7.10 3.07
CA LEU A 126 8.28 -8.46 2.55
C LEU A 126 8.80 -8.50 1.10
N GLY A 127 8.30 -7.63 0.24
CA GLY A 127 8.75 -7.49 -1.14
C GLY A 127 10.19 -7.01 -1.26
N ALA A 128 10.65 -6.11 -0.38
CA ALA A 128 12.05 -5.69 -0.35
C ALA A 128 12.99 -6.89 -0.15
N THR A 129 12.62 -7.83 0.72
CA THR A 129 13.44 -9.03 0.93
C THR A 129 13.25 -10.07 -0.19
N LEU A 130 12.01 -10.45 -0.50
CA LEU A 130 11.72 -11.57 -1.39
C LEU A 130 11.91 -11.23 -2.87
N ASN A 131 11.61 -10.00 -3.28
CA ASN A 131 11.61 -9.60 -4.69
C ASN A 131 12.87 -8.81 -5.08
N VAL A 132 13.52 -8.12 -4.14
CA VAL A 132 14.70 -7.29 -4.43
C VAL A 132 15.98 -7.92 -3.88
N ALA A 133 16.08 -8.10 -2.56
CA ALA A 133 17.31 -8.59 -1.94
C ALA A 133 17.61 -10.07 -2.25
N LYS A 134 16.57 -10.91 -2.34
CA LYS A 134 16.63 -12.35 -2.66
C LYS A 134 17.74 -13.10 -1.90
N PRO A 135 17.79 -13.02 -0.55
CA PRO A 135 18.83 -13.69 0.22
C PRO A 135 18.80 -15.20 -0.02
N LYS A 136 19.98 -15.80 -0.27
CA LYS A 136 20.11 -17.25 -0.43
C LYS A 136 19.96 -17.93 0.93
N LYS A 137 19.41 -19.14 0.96
CA LYS A 137 19.36 -19.99 2.16
C LYS A 137 20.74 -20.04 2.85
N GLY A 138 20.75 -19.81 4.16
CA GLY A 138 21.96 -19.76 4.98
C GLY A 138 22.61 -18.38 5.10
N SER A 139 22.14 -17.34 4.38
CA SER A 139 22.68 -15.98 4.49
C SER A 139 22.49 -15.36 5.87
N THR A 140 23.31 -14.35 6.19
CA THR A 140 23.06 -13.41 7.29
C THR A 140 22.44 -12.13 6.73
N VAL A 141 21.34 -11.66 7.31
CA VAL A 141 20.62 -10.45 6.89
C VAL A 141 20.63 -9.42 8.03
N ALA A 142 20.89 -8.15 7.72
CA ALA A 142 20.75 -7.06 8.67
C ALA A 142 19.53 -6.20 8.31
N VAL A 143 18.69 -5.87 9.28
CA VAL A 143 17.46 -5.09 9.13
C VAL A 143 17.58 -3.82 9.96
N PHE A 144 17.63 -2.67 9.30
CA PHE A 144 17.69 -1.35 9.94
C PHE A 144 16.28 -0.77 10.10
N GLY A 145 15.86 -0.59 11.35
CA GLY A 145 14.52 -0.21 11.77
C GLY A 145 13.62 -1.42 12.03
N LEU A 146 12.96 -1.45 13.19
CA LEU A 146 12.08 -2.55 13.63
C LEU A 146 10.62 -2.09 13.79
N GLY A 147 10.16 -1.24 12.88
CA GLY A 147 8.73 -0.97 12.66
C GLY A 147 8.09 -1.99 11.71
N ALA A 148 6.84 -1.78 11.29
CA ALA A 148 6.10 -2.73 10.45
C ALA A 148 6.86 -3.18 9.19
N VAL A 149 7.47 -2.24 8.44
CA VAL A 149 8.26 -2.54 7.24
C VAL A 149 9.49 -3.40 7.58
N GLY A 150 10.22 -3.05 8.64
CA GLY A 150 11.41 -3.78 9.05
C GLY A 150 11.10 -5.20 9.53
N LEU A 151 10.04 -5.34 10.35
CA LEU A 151 9.57 -6.65 10.81
C LEU A 151 9.11 -7.54 9.64
N ALA A 152 8.41 -6.98 8.66
CA ALA A 152 8.04 -7.73 7.46
C ALA A 152 9.25 -8.09 6.58
N ALA A 153 10.29 -7.25 6.54
CA ALA A 153 11.53 -7.57 5.86
C ALA A 153 12.30 -8.72 6.57
N ALA A 154 12.30 -8.73 7.91
CA ALA A 154 12.84 -9.82 8.72
C ALA A 154 12.08 -11.12 8.46
N GLU A 155 10.74 -11.08 8.44
CA GLU A 155 9.89 -12.23 8.10
C GLU A 155 10.21 -12.75 6.68
N GLY A 156 10.39 -11.85 5.71
CA GLY A 156 10.85 -12.23 4.36
C GLY A 156 12.22 -12.92 4.35
N ALA A 157 13.14 -12.50 5.23
CA ALA A 157 14.46 -13.12 5.35
C ALA A 157 14.36 -14.51 5.99
N ARG A 158 13.48 -14.67 7.00
CA ARG A 158 13.17 -15.95 7.63
C ARG A 158 12.56 -16.92 6.61
N LEU A 159 11.57 -16.47 5.83
CA LEU A 159 10.96 -17.26 4.74
C LEU A 159 11.98 -17.66 3.66
N SER A 160 12.97 -16.82 3.39
CA SER A 160 14.08 -17.12 2.47
C SER A 160 15.11 -18.11 3.04
N GLY A 161 15.00 -18.47 4.32
CA GLY A 161 15.91 -19.39 4.99
C GLY A 161 17.24 -18.77 5.40
N ALA A 162 17.28 -17.46 5.71
CA ALA A 162 18.44 -16.84 6.33
C ALA A 162 18.80 -17.56 7.65
N SER A 163 20.08 -17.81 7.88
CA SER A 163 20.55 -18.48 9.11
C SER A 163 20.64 -17.53 10.30
N ARG A 164 20.78 -16.23 10.03
CA ARG A 164 20.90 -15.19 11.04
C ARG A 164 20.27 -13.90 10.55
N ILE A 165 19.42 -13.29 11.36
CA ILE A 165 18.79 -12.00 11.10
C ILE A 165 19.19 -11.05 12.24
N ILE A 166 19.79 -9.93 11.90
CA ILE A 166 20.29 -8.92 12.84
C ILE A 166 19.38 -7.69 12.76
N GLY A 167 18.48 -7.56 13.73
CA GLY A 167 17.64 -6.37 13.87
C GLY A 167 18.39 -5.21 14.53
N ILE A 168 18.30 -4.02 13.95
CA ILE A 168 18.99 -2.81 14.41
C ILE A 168 17.95 -1.69 14.55
N ASP A 169 17.67 -1.24 15.77
CA ASP A 169 16.79 -0.10 16.05
C ASP A 169 17.35 0.69 17.25
N LEU A 170 17.08 2.00 17.29
CA LEU A 170 17.48 2.85 18.42
C LEU A 170 16.58 2.62 19.64
N HIS A 171 15.36 2.15 19.44
CA HIS A 171 14.41 1.88 20.50
C HIS A 171 14.48 0.42 20.94
N SER A 172 15.24 0.16 22.00
CA SER A 172 15.45 -1.18 22.55
C SER A 172 14.18 -1.92 22.96
N GLY A 173 13.09 -1.20 23.25
CA GLY A 173 11.77 -1.78 23.55
C GLY A 173 11.18 -2.63 22.42
N ARG A 174 11.70 -2.52 21.19
CA ARG A 174 11.26 -3.31 20.02
C ARG A 174 11.96 -4.66 19.87
N PHE A 175 13.04 -4.91 20.60
CA PHE A 175 13.92 -6.05 20.33
C PHE A 175 13.28 -7.40 20.66
N GLU A 176 12.54 -7.50 21.77
CA GLU A 176 11.90 -8.76 22.14
C GLU A 176 10.77 -9.14 21.19
N GLU A 177 9.99 -8.16 20.72
CA GLU A 177 8.95 -8.42 19.72
C GLU A 177 9.56 -8.84 18.37
N ALA A 178 10.66 -8.19 17.97
CA ALA A 178 11.32 -8.49 16.70
C ALA A 178 11.85 -9.92 16.60
N LYS A 179 12.16 -10.60 17.71
CA LYS A 179 12.58 -12.02 17.70
C LYS A 179 11.47 -13.00 17.32
N LYS A 180 10.21 -12.55 17.30
CA LYS A 180 9.06 -13.37 16.88
C LYS A 180 8.90 -13.42 15.35
N PHE A 181 9.69 -12.65 14.61
CA PHE A 181 9.66 -12.50 13.14
C PHE A 181 10.96 -13.03 12.51
#